data_AF-A0A954S413-F1
#
_entry.id   AF-A0A954S413-F1
#
_cell.length_a   1.000
_cell.length_b   1.000
_cell.length_c   1.000
_cell.angle_alpha   90.00
_cell.angle_beta   90.00
_cell.angle_gamma   90.00
#
_symmetry.space_group_name_H-M   'P 1'
#
loop_
_entity.id
_entity.type
_entity.pdbx_description
1 polymer ?
#
loop_
_entity_poly.entity_id
_entity_poly.type
_entity_poly.pdbx_seq_one_letter_code
_entity_poly.pdbx_strand_id
1 'polypeptide(L)'
;YRFTPEWSNQWTLPRKVWRQHELTGFRVPQTCAEFAQAAELLECLSLWLAEYESQIVEDLGREYRCGVVSEWGQLRKPTIPADRIVSHWQAIANGDWNTLLTSRQEAA
;
A
#
# COMPACT_ATOMS: atom_id res chain seq x y z
N TYR A 1 -26.91 7.66 12.85
CA TYR A 1 -25.80 6.95 13.52
C TYR A 1 -24.51 7.46 12.90
N ARG A 2 -23.57 8.02 13.66
CA ARG A 2 -22.30 8.55 13.12
C ARG A 2 -21.17 7.77 13.78
N PHE A 3 -20.47 6.95 13.01
CA PHE A 3 -19.25 6.29 13.47
C PHE A 3 -18.19 7.38 13.66
N THR A 4 -17.69 7.51 14.89
CA THR A 4 -16.64 8.48 15.24
C THR A 4 -15.49 7.67 15.83
N PRO A 5 -14.41 7.41 15.06
CA PRO A 5 -13.32 6.58 15.55
C PRO A 5 -12.58 7.31 16.67
N GLU A 6 -12.50 6.68 17.84
CA GLU A 6 -11.71 7.16 18.98
C GLU A 6 -10.38 6.39 19.04
N TRP A 7 -9.26 7.13 18.99
CA TRP A 7 -7.94 6.55 19.10
C TRP A 7 -7.65 6.20 20.56
N SER A 8 -7.51 4.91 20.86
CA SER A 8 -7.11 4.46 22.20
C SER A 8 -5.60 4.26 22.29
N ASN A 9 -4.96 5.08 23.12
CA ASN A 9 -3.52 5.00 23.40
C ASN A 9 -3.14 3.76 24.25
N GLN A 10 -4.14 2.97 24.64
CA GLN A 10 -3.99 1.79 25.52
C GLN A 10 -3.66 0.52 24.74
N TRP A 11 -3.73 0.54 23.41
CA TRP A 11 -3.53 -0.64 22.57
C TRP A 11 -2.24 -0.48 21.76
N THR A 12 -1.16 -1.06 22.25
CA THR A 12 -0.05 -1.42 21.37
C THR A 12 -0.53 -2.58 20.50
N LEU A 13 -0.67 -2.31 19.18
CA LEU A 13 -0.86 -3.39 18.21
C LEU A 13 0.20 -4.47 18.48
N PRO A 14 -0.20 -5.74 18.67
CA PRO A 14 0.75 -6.82 18.89
C PRO A 14 1.81 -6.78 17.78
N ARG A 15 3.07 -6.59 18.16
CA ARG A 15 4.17 -6.67 17.19
C ARG A 15 4.10 -8.07 16.56
N LYS A 16 3.75 -8.12 15.27
CA LYS A 16 3.45 -9.34 14.50
C LYS A 16 2.08 -9.94 14.86
N VAL A 17 1.01 -9.30 14.38
CA VAL A 17 -0.39 -9.78 14.47
C VAL A 17 -0.52 -11.23 14.00
N TRP A 18 0.32 -11.64 13.05
CA TRP A 18 0.48 -13.03 12.65
C TRP A 18 1.96 -13.41 12.54
N ARG A 19 2.28 -14.61 13.02
CA ARG A 19 3.51 -15.34 12.71
C ARG A 19 3.36 -15.97 11.33
N GLN A 20 4.46 -16.15 10.60
CA GLN A 20 4.42 -16.69 9.24
C GLN A 20 3.71 -18.06 9.14
N HIS A 21 3.80 -18.90 10.18
CA HIS A 21 3.10 -20.18 10.23
C HIS A 21 1.62 -20.08 10.62
N GLU A 22 1.15 -18.94 11.11
CA GLU A 22 -0.28 -18.69 11.36
C GLU A 22 -0.99 -18.27 10.06
N LEU A 23 -0.22 -17.81 9.07
CA LEU A 23 -0.66 -17.62 7.69
C LEU A 23 -0.63 -18.97 6.94
N THR A 24 -1.44 -19.93 7.37
CA THR A 24 -1.57 -21.23 6.69
C THR A 24 -2.56 -21.14 5.52
N GLY A 25 -2.30 -21.87 4.44
CA GLY A 25 -3.25 -22.02 3.33
C GLY A 25 -3.02 -21.07 2.15
N PHE A 26 -2.07 -20.15 2.25
CA PHE A 26 -1.59 -19.41 1.08
C PHE A 26 -0.81 -20.37 0.17
N ARG A 27 -1.35 -20.60 -1.04
CA ARG A 27 -0.66 -21.30 -2.11
C ARG A 27 -0.53 -20.37 -3.30
N VAL A 28 0.51 -20.59 -4.10
CA VAL A 28 0.63 -19.93 -5.39
C VAL A 28 -0.51 -20.44 -6.30
N PRO A 29 -1.16 -19.56 -7.08
CA PRO A 29 -2.06 -19.96 -8.15
C PRO A 29 -1.43 -21.03 -9.05
N GLN A 30 -2.20 -22.04 -9.44
CA GLN A 30 -1.73 -23.17 -10.26
C GLN A 30 -2.41 -23.23 -11.63
N THR A 31 -3.59 -22.62 -11.78
CA THR A 31 -4.34 -22.61 -13.04
C THR A 31 -4.38 -21.21 -13.64
N CYS A 32 -4.55 -21.10 -14.95
CA CYS A 32 -4.71 -19.80 -15.61
C CYS A 32 -5.88 -18.99 -15.03
N ALA A 33 -6.97 -19.66 -14.63
CA ALA A 33 -8.11 -19.02 -14.00
C ALA A 33 -7.77 -18.44 -12.61
N GLU A 34 -7.00 -19.18 -11.80
CA GLU A 34 -6.52 -18.67 -10.51
C GLU A 34 -5.54 -17.52 -10.67
N PHE A 35 -4.68 -17.56 -11.69
CA PHE A 35 -3.79 -16.43 -12.01
C PHE A 35 -4.59 -15.20 -12.46
N ALA A 36 -5.61 -15.38 -13.29
CA ALA A 36 -6.49 -14.29 -13.71
C ALA A 36 -7.22 -13.68 -12.51
N GLN A 37 -7.76 -14.51 -11.62
CA GLN A 37 -8.40 -14.05 -10.39
C GLN A 37 -7.42 -13.32 -9.46
N ALA A 38 -6.20 -13.84 -9.29
CA ALA A 38 -5.18 -13.19 -8.48
C ALA A 38 -4.75 -11.84 -9.07
N ALA A 39 -4.67 -11.74 -10.40
CA ALA A 39 -4.38 -10.48 -11.10
C ALA A 39 -5.51 -9.45 -10.90
N GLU A 40 -6.77 -9.86 -11.04
CA GLU A 40 -7.94 -9.00 -10.80
C GLU A 40 -7.99 -8.50 -9.35
N LEU A 41 -7.73 -9.38 -8.37
CA LEU A 41 -7.66 -9.00 -6.96
C LEU A 41 -6.52 -8.01 -6.68
N LEU A 42 -5.36 -8.22 -7.29
CA LEU A 42 -4.22 -7.31 -7.16
C LEU A 42 -4.53 -5.94 -7.79
N GLU A 43 -5.16 -5.93 -8.95
CA GLU A 43 -5.61 -4.71 -9.64
C GLU A 43 -6.58 -3.92 -8.75
N CYS A 44 -7.66 -4.57 -8.29
CA CYS A 44 -8.67 -3.97 -7.42
C CYS A 44 -8.07 -3.42 -6.12
N LEU A 45 -7.20 -4.19 -5.47
CA LEU A 45 -6.51 -3.74 -4.25
C LEU A 45 -5.61 -2.53 -4.52
N SER A 46 -4.89 -2.53 -5.64
CA SER A 46 -4.00 -1.44 -6.01
C SER A 46 -4.76 -0.16 -6.34
N LEU A 47 -5.89 -0.27 -7.05
CA LEU A 47 -6.78 0.88 -7.30
C LEU A 47 -7.35 1.45 -6.00
N TRP A 48 -7.80 0.59 -5.09
CA TRP A 48 -8.28 1.02 -3.78
C TRP A 48 -7.20 1.74 -2.98
N LEU A 49 -5.95 1.25 -3.00
CA LEU A 49 -4.81 1.91 -2.36
C LEU A 49 -4.51 3.28 -2.99
N ALA A 50 -4.62 3.41 -4.32
CA ALA A 50 -4.44 4.69 -5.01
C ALA A 50 -5.51 5.71 -4.62
N GLU A 51 -6.77 5.27 -4.52
CA GLU A 51 -7.90 6.10 -4.10
C GLU A 51 -7.76 6.54 -2.64
N TYR A 52 -7.41 5.62 -1.74
CA TYR A 52 -7.12 5.92 -0.34
C TYR A 52 -6.02 6.98 -0.19
N GLU A 53 -4.90 6.81 -0.91
CA GLU A 53 -3.79 7.78 -0.86
C GLU A 53 -4.18 9.14 -1.43
N SER A 54 -5.02 9.16 -2.47
CA SER A 54 -5.58 10.40 -3.02
C SER A 54 -6.46 11.11 -2.00
N GLN A 55 -7.35 10.37 -1.32
CA GLN A 55 -8.23 10.90 -0.30
C GLN A 55 -7.44 11.46 0.89
N ILE A 56 -6.39 10.78 1.34
CA ILE A 56 -5.53 11.28 2.42
C ILE A 56 -4.88 12.62 2.05
N VAL A 57 -4.40 12.75 0.81
CA VAL A 57 -3.81 14.01 0.32
C VAL A 57 -4.86 15.12 0.19
N GLU A 58 -6.08 14.78 -0.22
CA GLU A 58 -7.20 15.72 -0.32
C GLU A 58 -7.64 16.21 1.07
N ASP A 59 -7.83 15.29 2.03
CA ASP A 59 -8.37 15.59 3.36
C ASP A 59 -7.36 16.25 4.29
N LEU A 60 -6.11 15.78 4.27
CA LEU A 60 -5.07 16.14 5.25
C LEU A 60 -3.92 16.94 4.64
N GLY A 61 -3.88 17.07 3.32
CA GLY A 61 -2.87 17.82 2.60
C GLY A 61 -1.60 17.03 2.32
N ARG A 62 -0.88 17.49 1.30
CA ARG A 62 0.38 16.87 0.85
C ARG A 62 1.48 16.91 1.92
N GLU A 63 1.61 18.01 2.65
CA GLU A 63 2.66 18.17 3.67
C GLU A 63 2.52 17.13 4.79
N TYR A 64 1.29 16.90 5.26
CA TYR A 64 1.00 15.84 6.21
C TYR A 64 1.47 14.48 5.69
N ARG A 65 1.09 14.13 4.45
CA ARG A 65 1.47 12.82 3.89
C ARG A 65 2.98 12.68 3.72
N CYS A 66 3.67 13.71 3.24
CA CYS A 66 5.13 13.75 3.16
C CYS A 66 5.79 13.50 4.52
N GLY A 67 5.27 14.12 5.59
CA GLY A 67 5.72 13.89 6.96
C GLY A 67 5.58 12.43 7.38
N VAL A 68 4.39 11.85 7.19
CA VAL A 68 4.11 10.44 7.52
C VAL A 68 5.00 9.48 6.73
N VAL A 69 5.16 9.70 5.42
CA VAL A 69 6.02 8.85 4.56
C VAL A 69 7.49 8.96 4.98
N SER A 70 7.94 10.15 5.36
CA SER A 70 9.31 10.36 5.83
C SER A 70 9.57 9.64 7.14
N GLU A 71 8.61 9.70 8.08
CA GLU A 71 8.68 8.97 9.35
C GLU A 71 8.72 7.45 9.13
N TRP A 72 7.87 6.92 8.25
CA TRP A 72 7.90 5.49 7.88
C TRP A 72 9.21 5.11 7.18
N GLY A 73 9.72 5.99 6.33
CA GLY A 73 10.97 5.80 5.59
C GLY A 73 12.22 5.76 6.45
N GLN A 74 12.20 6.42 7.62
CA GLN A 74 13.27 6.27 8.62
C GLN A 74 13.35 4.83 9.16
N LEU A 75 12.21 4.12 9.19
CA LEU A 75 12.14 2.74 9.66
C LEU A 75 12.46 1.72 8.54
N ARG A 76 12.20 2.05 7.27
CA ARG A 76 12.45 1.19 6.10
C ARG A 76 12.76 2.01 4.86
N LYS A 77 14.00 1.93 4.37
CA LYS A 77 14.42 2.46 3.06
C LYS A 77 14.53 1.32 2.03
N PRO A 78 14.27 1.58 0.73
CA PRO A 78 13.84 2.85 0.12
C PRO A 78 12.33 3.12 0.27
N THR A 79 11.94 4.39 0.22
CA THR A 79 10.54 4.85 0.36
C THR A 79 10.16 5.70 -0.85
N ILE A 80 8.95 5.49 -1.38
CA ILE A 80 8.42 6.28 -2.50
C ILE A 80 7.91 7.63 -1.94
N PRO A 81 8.31 8.77 -2.51
CA PRO A 81 7.80 10.09 -2.14
C PRO A 81 6.28 10.20 -2.25
N ALA A 82 5.63 10.96 -1.35
CA ALA A 82 4.17 11.05 -1.28
C ALA A 82 3.50 11.52 -2.58
N ASP A 83 4.16 12.37 -3.37
CA ASP A 83 3.69 12.83 -4.67
C ASP A 83 3.64 11.74 -5.74
N ARG A 84 4.33 10.62 -5.52
CA ARG A 84 4.43 9.51 -6.46
C ARG A 84 3.69 8.25 -6.00
N ILE A 85 3.24 8.18 -4.74
CA ILE A 85 2.59 6.97 -4.20
C ILE A 85 1.33 6.61 -4.99
N VAL A 86 0.48 7.60 -5.28
CA VAL A 86 -0.76 7.38 -6.05
C VAL A 86 -0.47 6.82 -7.44
N SER A 87 0.45 7.44 -8.17
CA SER A 87 0.79 6.99 -9.53
C SER A 87 1.46 5.62 -9.54
N HIS A 88 2.19 5.24 -8.48
CA HIS A 88 2.75 3.90 -8.37
C HIS A 88 1.67 2.84 -8.15
N TRP A 89 0.68 3.10 -7.30
CA TRP A 89 -0.44 2.18 -7.12
C TRP A 89 -1.25 2.02 -8.41
N GLN A 90 -1.46 3.11 -9.15
CA GLN A 90 -2.10 3.07 -10.48
C GLN A 90 -1.25 2.28 -11.49
N ALA A 91 0.07 2.44 -11.47
CA ALA A 91 0.97 1.67 -12.34
C ALA A 91 0.92 0.17 -12.03
N ILE A 92 0.85 -0.22 -10.75
CA ILE A 92 0.67 -1.63 -10.35
C ILE A 92 -0.67 -2.16 -10.87
N ALA A 93 -1.75 -1.40 -10.69
CA ALA A 93 -3.08 -1.80 -11.17
C ALA A 93 -3.09 -2.03 -12.69
N ASN A 94 -2.45 -1.14 -13.44
CA ASN A 94 -2.38 -1.22 -14.90
C ASN A 94 -1.35 -2.22 -15.44
N GLY A 95 -0.58 -2.88 -14.56
CA GLY A 95 0.55 -3.72 -14.97
C GLY A 95 1.68 -2.94 -15.67
N ASP A 96 1.79 -1.64 -15.42
CA ASP A 96 2.85 -0.78 -15.99
C ASP A 96 4.14 -0.90 -15.17
N TRP A 97 4.87 -1.98 -15.45
CA TRP A 97 6.15 -2.25 -14.80
C TRP A 97 7.26 -1.27 -15.20
N ASN A 98 7.14 -0.57 -16.33
CA ASN A 98 8.14 0.41 -16.75
C ASN A 98 8.14 1.62 -15.82
N THR A 99 6.96 2.15 -15.51
CA THR A 99 6.79 3.25 -14.55
C THR A 99 7.35 2.92 -13.17
N LEU A 100 7.22 1.66 -12.73
CA LEU A 100 7.74 1.18 -11.44
C LEU A 100 9.26 0.95 -11.42
N LEU A 101 9.86 0.59 -12.56
CA LEU A 101 11.30 0.35 -12.67
C LEU A 101 12.09 1.66 -12.76
N THR A 102 11.60 2.65 -13.51
CA THR A 102 12.24 3.96 -13.65
C THR A 102 12.31 4.71 -12.32
N SER A 103 11.21 4.68 -11.56
CA SER A 103 11.11 5.32 -10.25
C SER A 103 12.01 4.69 -9.18
N ARG A 104 12.32 3.39 -9.31
CA ARG A 104 13.28 2.70 -8.42
C ARG A 104 14.73 3.09 -8.69
N GLN A 105 15.07 3.49 -9.91
CA GLN A 105 16.42 3.97 -10.27
C GLN A 105 16.68 5.40 -9.79
N GLU A 106 15.64 6.25 -9.69
CA GLU A 106 15.75 7.62 -9.19
C GLU A 106 15.80 7.72 -7.65
N ALA A 107 15.39 6.66 -6.94
CA ALA A 107 15.36 6.59 -5.49
C ALA A 107 16.61 5.94 -4.85
N ALA A 108 17.58 5.50 -5.66
CA ALA A 108 18.84 4.87 -5.25
C ALA A 108 20.00 5.86 -5.31
#